data_AF-A0A524FVF1-F1
#
_entry.id   AF-A0A524FVF1-F1
#
_cell.length_a   1.000
_cell.length_b   1.000
_cell.length_c   1.000
_cell.angle_alpha   90.00
_cell.angle_beta   90.00
_cell.angle_gamma   90.00
#
_symmetry.space_group_name_H-M   'P 1'
#
loop_
_entity.id
_entity.type
_entity.pdbx_description
1 polymer ?
#
loop_
_entity_poly.entity_id
_entity_poly.type
_entity_poly.pdbx_seq_one_letter_code
_entity_poly.pdbx_strand_id
1 'polypeptide(L)'
;MNKSKNGVIIIVIIVGALALAPIALYGTQVDVAQVSFDLSVDSPLSAASLADVESLQIPTFNVGMTNARVDISSMTPYEYFLARNTARTQIVGEEGASQAIVEITITFNLTTPSNNSLIFVLTPGSNLGTGESNIETLLGPEDGITTGGVFYLTITISVKVTPLGFDTPVVDLELSPVILNFTVPT
;
A
#
# COMPACT_ATOMS: atom_id res chain seq x y z
N MET A 1 -54.58 -1.76 -17.30
CA MET A 1 -54.21 -2.59 -16.11
C MET A 1 -52.87 -3.32 -16.26
N ASN A 2 -51.93 -2.86 -17.13
CA ASN A 2 -50.71 -3.62 -17.48
C ASN A 2 -49.39 -3.01 -16.96
N LYS A 3 -49.39 -1.76 -16.47
CA LYS A 3 -48.15 -1.10 -16.01
C LYS A 3 -47.63 -1.64 -14.66
N SER A 4 -48.51 -2.07 -13.76
CA SER A 4 -48.10 -2.63 -12.45
C SER A 4 -47.48 -4.02 -12.55
N LYS A 5 -47.96 -4.86 -13.47
CA LYS A 5 -47.39 -6.21 -13.70
C LYS A 5 -45.96 -6.14 -14.24
N ASN A 6 -45.69 -5.22 -15.16
CA ASN A 6 -44.34 -5.06 -15.72
C ASN A 6 -43.34 -4.51 -14.69
N GLY A 7 -43.76 -3.61 -13.79
CA GLY A 7 -42.90 -3.10 -12.72
C GLY A 7 -42.49 -4.18 -11.71
N VAL A 8 -43.42 -5.05 -11.32
CA VAL A 8 -43.14 -6.15 -10.38
C VAL A 8 -42.19 -7.19 -11.00
N ILE A 9 -42.35 -7.52 -12.29
CA ILE A 9 -41.46 -8.46 -12.98
C ILE A 9 -40.02 -7.93 -13.03
N ILE A 10 -39.82 -6.64 -13.33
CA ILE A 10 -38.48 -6.03 -13.37
C ILE A 10 -37.81 -6.07 -11.99
N ILE A 11 -38.56 -5.76 -10.92
CA ILE A 11 -38.02 -5.79 -9.55
C ILE A 11 -37.63 -7.22 -9.15
N VAL A 12 -38.44 -8.22 -9.48
CA VAL A 12 -38.13 -9.63 -9.19
C VAL A 12 -36.88 -10.10 -9.95
N ILE A 13 -36.68 -9.66 -11.19
CA ILE A 13 -35.48 -9.99 -11.96
C ILE A 13 -34.24 -9.33 -11.35
N ILE A 14 -34.32 -8.05 -10.95
CA ILE A 14 -33.19 -7.33 -10.34
C ILE A 14 -32.84 -7.95 -8.98
N VAL A 15 -33.84 -8.19 -8.12
CA VAL A 15 -33.61 -8.80 -6.81
C VAL A 15 -33.12 -10.25 -6.95
N GLY A 16 -33.66 -11.01 -7.90
CA GLY A 16 -33.19 -12.37 -8.20
C GLY A 16 -31.75 -12.39 -8.72
N ALA A 17 -31.38 -11.48 -9.62
CA ALA A 17 -30.01 -11.35 -10.11
C ALA A 17 -29.04 -10.91 -9.00
N LEU A 18 -29.44 -9.97 -8.15
CA LEU A 18 -28.67 -9.53 -6.99
C LEU A 18 -28.54 -10.62 -5.91
N ALA A 19 -29.53 -11.51 -5.77
CA ALA A 19 -29.48 -12.63 -4.83
C ALA A 19 -28.66 -13.82 -5.36
N LEU A 20 -28.58 -14.00 -6.68
CA LEU A 20 -27.83 -15.09 -7.32
C LEU A 20 -26.36 -14.72 -7.59
N ALA A 21 -26.03 -13.44 -7.75
CA ALA A 21 -24.64 -12.99 -7.96
C ALA A 21 -23.69 -13.42 -6.81
N PRO A 22 -24.05 -13.33 -5.52
CA PRO A 22 -23.22 -13.85 -4.43
C PRO A 22 -23.01 -15.37 -4.53
N ILE A 23 -24.06 -16.13 -4.87
CA ILE A 23 -24.02 -17.59 -4.92
C ILE A 23 -23.13 -18.09 -6.07
N ALA A 24 -23.12 -17.38 -7.21
CA ALA A 24 -22.24 -17.70 -8.34
C ALA A 24 -20.75 -17.47 -8.03
N LEU A 25 -20.43 -16.56 -7.09
CA LEU A 25 -19.05 -16.23 -6.71
C LEU A 25 -18.49 -17.10 -5.57
N TYR A 26 -19.33 -17.86 -4.87
CA TYR A 26 -18.95 -18.70 -3.72
C TYR A 26 -18.04 -19.90 -4.07
N GLY A 27 -17.76 -20.15 -5.35
CA GLY A 27 -16.89 -21.24 -5.82
C GLY A 27 -15.61 -20.80 -6.56
N THR A 28 -15.42 -19.50 -6.77
CA THR A 28 -14.23 -18.95 -7.43
C THR A 28 -13.35 -18.29 -6.38
N GLN A 29 -12.08 -18.66 -6.31
CA GLN A 29 -11.09 -17.96 -5.50
C GLN A 29 -10.25 -17.05 -6.39
N VAL A 30 -9.73 -15.99 -5.78
CA VAL A 30 -8.85 -15.02 -6.42
C VAL A 30 -7.51 -15.08 -5.71
N ASP A 31 -6.44 -15.29 -6.46
CA ASP A 31 -5.09 -15.21 -5.93
C ASP A 31 -4.69 -13.74 -5.74
N VAL A 32 -4.11 -13.47 -4.59
CA VAL A 32 -3.61 -12.15 -4.22
C VAL A 32 -2.20 -12.27 -3.64
N ALA A 33 -1.44 -11.20 -3.76
CA ALA A 33 -0.14 -11.05 -3.13
C ALA A 33 -0.20 -9.88 -2.15
N GLN A 34 -0.02 -10.15 -0.86
CA GLN A 34 0.13 -9.13 0.16
C GLN A 34 1.62 -8.80 0.30
N VAL A 35 2.00 -7.58 -0.03
CA VAL A 35 3.35 -7.07 0.14
C VAL A 35 3.41 -6.32 1.46
N SER A 36 4.34 -6.68 2.33
CA SER A 36 4.54 -5.99 3.62
C SER A 36 6.02 -5.67 3.84
N PHE A 37 6.30 -4.51 4.43
CA PHE A 37 7.65 -4.09 4.83
C PHE A 37 7.58 -3.05 5.94
N ASP A 38 8.66 -2.94 6.71
CA ASP A 38 8.80 -1.94 7.76
C ASP A 38 9.69 -0.80 7.25
N LEU A 39 9.26 0.43 7.50
CA LEU A 39 9.99 1.66 7.20
C LEU A 39 10.26 2.39 8.51
N SER A 40 11.52 2.69 8.78
CA SER A 40 11.95 3.48 9.93
C SER A 40 12.50 4.83 9.45
N VAL A 41 12.06 5.90 10.11
CA VAL A 41 12.59 7.26 9.97
C VAL A 41 12.96 7.78 11.36
N ASP A 42 14.23 7.63 11.72
CA ASP A 42 14.74 8.00 13.04
C ASP A 42 15.38 9.40 13.03
N SER A 43 15.04 10.20 14.05
CA SER A 43 15.75 11.43 14.39
C SER A 43 16.59 11.21 15.65
N PRO A 44 17.93 11.39 15.60
CA PRO A 44 18.79 11.29 16.77
C PRO A 44 18.65 12.49 17.72
N LEU A 45 17.92 13.55 17.34
CA LEU A 45 17.74 14.73 18.17
C LEU A 45 16.52 14.57 19.07
N SER A 46 16.76 14.39 20.36
CA SER A 46 15.71 14.49 21.37
C SER A 46 15.31 15.96 21.55
N ALA A 47 14.01 16.21 21.79
CA ALA A 47 13.41 17.53 21.94
C ALA A 47 14.07 18.43 23.02
N ALA A 48 14.92 17.86 23.87
CA ALA A 48 15.67 18.60 24.89
C ALA A 48 16.88 19.39 24.34
N SER A 49 17.40 19.07 23.15
CA SER A 49 18.64 19.71 22.65
C SER A 49 18.43 21.01 21.84
N LEU A 50 17.19 21.31 21.42
CA LEU A 50 16.89 22.52 20.65
C LEU A 50 16.87 23.81 21.49
N ALA A 51 16.78 23.69 22.81
CA ALA A 51 16.78 24.84 23.72
C ALA A 51 18.20 25.36 24.06
N ASP A 52 19.25 24.55 23.83
CA ASP A 52 20.60 24.80 24.36
C ASP A 52 21.68 25.06 23.30
N VAL A 53 21.33 25.20 22.00
CA VAL A 53 22.34 25.26 20.92
C VAL A 53 22.22 26.52 20.08
N GLU A 54 23.15 27.46 20.30
CA GLU A 54 23.35 28.72 19.53
C GLU A 54 23.86 28.51 18.08
N SER A 55 23.93 27.26 17.60
CA SER A 55 24.30 26.94 16.22
C SER A 55 23.15 26.23 15.52
N LEU A 56 22.73 26.73 14.35
CA LEU A 56 21.83 26.01 13.44
C LEU A 56 22.46 24.67 13.05
N GLN A 57 22.15 23.61 13.79
CA GLN A 57 22.47 22.25 13.39
C GLN A 57 21.36 21.77 12.46
N ILE A 58 21.73 21.35 11.26
CA ILE A 58 20.80 20.70 10.34
C ILE A 58 20.48 19.33 10.96
N PRO A 59 19.21 19.04 11.28
CA PRO A 59 18.84 17.74 11.83
C PRO A 59 19.18 16.62 10.83
N THR A 60 19.89 15.60 11.31
CA THR A 60 20.21 14.40 10.53
C THR A 60 19.10 13.37 10.75
N PHE A 61 18.65 12.69 9.70
CA PHE A 61 17.66 11.61 9.82
C PHE A 61 18.26 10.32 9.27
N ASN A 62 18.01 9.20 9.96
CA ASN A 62 18.32 7.87 9.45
C ASN A 62 17.04 7.26 8.90
N VAL A 63 17.08 6.81 7.64
CA VAL A 63 15.93 6.18 6.98
C VAL A 63 16.34 4.78 6.55
N GLY A 64 15.52 3.79 6.90
CA GLY A 64 15.78 2.39 6.58
C GLY A 64 14.52 1.61 6.26
N MET A 65 14.66 0.59 5.42
CA MET A 65 13.60 -0.39 5.14
C MET A 65 14.06 -1.77 5.57
N THR A 66 13.20 -2.51 6.25
CA THR A 66 13.45 -3.88 6.71
C THR A 66 12.25 -4.77 6.47
N ASN A 67 12.45 -6.09 6.64
CA ASN A 67 11.38 -7.11 6.64
C ASN A 67 10.47 -7.15 5.40
N ALA A 68 10.98 -6.71 4.24
CA ALA A 68 10.21 -6.76 3.00
C ALA A 68 9.89 -8.20 2.59
N ARG A 69 8.61 -8.52 2.48
CA ARG A 69 8.10 -9.85 2.15
C ARG A 69 6.84 -9.79 1.30
N VAL A 70 6.56 -10.91 0.62
CA VAL A 70 5.32 -11.11 -0.13
C VAL A 70 4.68 -12.40 0.33
N ASP A 71 3.43 -12.30 0.81
CA ASP A 71 2.63 -13.43 1.24
C ASP A 71 1.52 -13.68 0.19
N ILE A 72 1.46 -14.91 -0.31
CA ILE A 72 0.46 -15.31 -1.31
C ILE A 72 -0.71 -15.96 -0.60
N SER A 73 -1.91 -15.49 -0.92
CA SER A 73 -3.14 -16.06 -0.38
C SER A 73 -4.24 -16.07 -1.43
N SER A 74 -5.24 -16.91 -1.20
CA SER A 74 -6.46 -16.99 -1.99
C SER A 74 -7.60 -16.41 -1.19
N MET A 75 -8.38 -15.50 -1.77
CA MET A 75 -9.56 -14.93 -1.12
C MET A 75 -10.79 -15.02 -2.02
N THR A 76 -11.98 -14.89 -1.43
CA THR A 76 -13.20 -14.83 -2.23
C THR A 76 -13.27 -13.50 -2.99
N PRO A 77 -13.90 -13.44 -4.18
CA PRO A 77 -14.07 -12.20 -4.93
C PRO A 77 -14.74 -11.08 -4.12
N TYR A 78 -15.61 -11.45 -3.18
CA TYR A 78 -16.26 -10.50 -2.28
C TYR A 78 -15.30 -9.92 -1.25
N GLU A 79 -14.51 -10.76 -0.58
CA GLU A 79 -13.45 -10.30 0.34
C GLU A 79 -12.44 -9.43 -0.38
N TYR A 80 -12.04 -9.83 -1.59
CA TYR A 80 -11.15 -9.04 -2.45
C TYR A 80 -11.73 -7.67 -2.75
N PHE A 81 -12.99 -7.62 -3.20
CA PHE A 81 -13.67 -6.36 -3.49
C PHE A 81 -13.74 -5.45 -2.26
N LEU A 82 -14.01 -6.00 -1.08
CA LEU A 82 -14.01 -5.23 0.17
C LEU A 82 -12.61 -4.72 0.51
N ALA A 83 -11.62 -5.62 0.58
CA ALA A 83 -10.24 -5.29 0.93
C ALA A 83 -9.65 -4.23 -0.01
N ARG A 84 -9.95 -4.32 -1.30
CA ARG A 84 -9.58 -3.32 -2.30
C ARG A 84 -10.15 -1.93 -2.01
N ASN A 85 -11.40 -1.84 -1.55
CA ASN A 85 -12.06 -0.55 -1.34
C ASN A 85 -11.76 0.05 0.03
N THR A 86 -11.45 -0.77 1.03
CA THR A 86 -11.29 -0.30 2.42
C THR A 86 -9.85 -0.31 2.91
N ALA A 87 -8.97 -1.10 2.30
CA ALA A 87 -7.73 -1.56 2.92
C ALA A 87 -6.62 -1.86 1.91
N ARG A 88 -6.71 -1.39 0.66
CA ARG A 88 -5.75 -1.73 -0.41
C ARG A 88 -4.31 -1.43 -0.03
N THR A 89 -4.11 -0.34 0.71
CA THR A 89 -2.84 -0.06 1.35
C THR A 89 -3.14 0.41 2.76
N GLN A 90 -2.47 -0.21 3.73
CA GLN A 90 -2.52 0.19 5.12
C GLN A 90 -1.13 0.61 5.56
N ILE A 91 -1.12 1.62 6.44
CA ILE A 91 0.09 2.04 7.12
C ILE A 91 -0.24 2.10 8.58
N VAL A 92 0.48 1.27 9.33
CA VAL A 92 0.33 1.17 10.76
C VAL A 92 1.67 1.62 11.34
N GLY A 93 1.70 2.83 11.87
CA GLY A 93 2.88 3.38 12.52
C GLY A 93 2.54 3.94 13.89
N GLU A 94 3.54 4.00 14.77
CA GLU A 94 3.44 4.84 15.96
C GLU A 94 3.53 6.30 15.51
N GLU A 95 2.59 7.15 15.97
CA GLU A 95 2.76 8.61 15.85
C GLU A 95 3.97 9.01 16.70
N GLY A 96 5.18 8.94 16.14
CA GLY A 96 6.34 9.50 16.80
C GLY A 96 6.17 11.01 16.92
N ALA A 97 6.71 11.59 18.00
CA ALA A 97 6.61 13.01 18.29
C ALA A 97 6.97 13.85 17.04
N SER A 98 5.97 14.55 16.50
CA SER A 98 6.06 15.30 15.25
C SER A 98 7.09 16.42 15.34
N GLN A 99 8.32 16.12 14.92
CA GLN A 99 9.40 17.10 14.77
C GLN A 99 9.67 17.44 13.28
N ALA A 100 9.06 16.70 12.36
CA ALA A 100 9.20 16.89 10.93
C ALA A 100 7.98 16.34 10.16
N ILE A 101 7.71 16.95 9.01
CA ILE A 101 6.80 16.46 7.98
C ILE A 101 7.59 15.45 7.15
N VAL A 102 7.06 14.24 7.00
CA VAL A 102 7.70 13.15 6.25
C VAL A 102 6.82 12.77 5.08
N GLU A 103 7.32 12.98 3.88
CA GLU A 103 6.67 12.58 2.64
C GLU A 103 7.34 11.31 2.12
N ILE A 104 6.57 10.26 1.99
CA ILE A 104 7.03 8.98 1.46
C ILE A 104 6.39 8.78 0.08
N THR A 105 7.19 8.33 -0.88
CA THR A 105 6.72 7.86 -2.18
C THR A 105 7.29 6.47 -2.41
N ILE A 106 6.41 5.48 -2.57
CA ILE A 106 6.80 4.10 -2.83
C ILE A 106 6.42 3.77 -4.26
N THR A 107 7.40 3.37 -5.06
CA THR A 107 7.19 2.87 -6.42
C THR A 107 7.40 1.38 -6.43
N PHE A 108 6.42 0.66 -6.94
CA PHE A 108 6.50 -0.76 -7.13
C PHE A 108 6.51 -1.05 -8.64
N ASN A 109 7.41 -1.92 -9.06
CA ASN A 109 7.49 -2.41 -10.43
C ASN A 109 7.35 -3.93 -10.41
N LEU A 110 6.20 -4.43 -10.85
CA LEU A 110 5.88 -5.84 -10.92
C LEU A 110 6.08 -6.34 -12.35
N THR A 111 6.96 -7.32 -12.53
CA THR A 111 7.12 -8.05 -13.77
C THR A 111 6.40 -9.39 -13.68
N THR A 112 5.45 -9.62 -14.58
CA THR A 112 4.64 -10.85 -14.66
C THR A 112 5.42 -12.00 -15.29
N PRO A 113 4.94 -13.26 -15.16
CA PRO A 113 5.53 -14.41 -15.86
C PRO A 113 5.55 -14.26 -17.39
N SER A 114 4.62 -13.46 -17.93
CA SER A 114 4.53 -13.11 -19.34
C SER A 114 5.47 -11.97 -19.77
N ASN A 115 6.39 -11.53 -18.89
CA ASN A 115 7.31 -10.40 -19.07
C ASN A 115 6.61 -9.06 -19.28
N ASN A 116 5.38 -8.89 -18.81
CA ASN A 116 4.74 -7.57 -18.77
C ASN A 116 5.15 -6.87 -17.47
N SER A 117 5.48 -5.58 -17.54
CA SER A 117 5.80 -4.77 -16.36
C SER A 117 4.64 -3.82 -16.02
N LEU A 118 4.30 -3.78 -14.74
CA LEU A 118 3.26 -2.93 -14.17
C LEU A 118 3.89 -2.07 -13.10
N ILE A 119 3.76 -0.75 -13.24
CA ILE A 119 4.31 0.21 -12.29
C ILE A 119 3.16 0.86 -11.53
N PHE A 120 3.23 0.82 -10.21
CA PHE A 120 2.28 1.48 -9.33
C PHE A 120 3.01 2.35 -8.31
N VAL A 121 2.47 3.54 -8.08
CA VAL A 121 3.05 4.53 -7.18
C VAL A 121 2.06 4.76 -6.04
N LEU A 122 2.57 4.64 -4.83
CA LEU A 122 1.85 4.85 -3.59
C LEU A 122 2.44 6.06 -2.86
N THR A 123 1.62 7.08 -2.65
CA THR A 123 1.95 8.26 -1.85
C THR A 123 1.08 8.25 -0.59
N PRO A 124 1.56 7.63 0.49
CA PRO A 124 0.76 7.47 1.71
C PRO A 124 0.33 8.75 2.43
N GLY A 125 0.81 9.91 1.98
CA GLY A 125 0.53 11.22 2.57
C GLY A 125 1.75 11.79 3.28
N SER A 126 1.72 13.09 3.56
CA SER A 126 2.86 13.88 4.04
C SER A 126 3.00 13.95 5.57
N ASN A 127 2.14 13.27 6.33
CA ASN A 127 2.04 13.49 7.79
C ASN A 127 2.44 12.27 8.63
N LEU A 128 3.28 11.37 8.11
CA LEU A 128 3.62 10.14 8.82
C LEU A 128 4.51 10.35 10.07
N GLY A 129 4.94 11.57 10.34
CA GLY A 129 5.86 11.85 11.45
C GLY A 129 7.18 11.09 11.31
N THR A 130 8.03 11.16 12.32
CA THR A 130 9.20 10.27 12.45
C THR A 130 8.79 9.02 13.23
N GLY A 131 9.45 7.88 13.01
CA GLY A 131 9.17 6.64 13.72
C GLY A 131 9.15 5.42 12.81
N GLU A 132 8.66 4.30 13.35
CA GLU A 132 8.47 3.06 12.60
C GLU A 132 7.06 3.00 12.03
N SER A 133 6.97 2.65 10.75
CA SER A 133 5.72 2.45 10.02
C SER A 133 5.77 1.12 9.29
N ASN A 134 4.81 0.25 9.57
CA ASN A 134 4.56 -0.94 8.79
C ASN A 134 3.66 -0.58 7.61
N ILE A 135 4.10 -0.91 6.39
CA ILE A 135 3.36 -0.65 5.16
C ILE A 135 2.92 -1.99 4.59
N GLU A 136 1.62 -2.14 4.37
CA GLU A 136 1.02 -3.29 3.72
C GLU A 136 0.27 -2.86 2.47
N THR A 137 0.47 -3.56 1.36
CA THR A 137 -0.30 -3.35 0.13
C THR A 137 -0.77 -4.66 -0.46
N LEU A 138 -2.02 -4.67 -0.95
CA LEU A 138 -2.63 -5.83 -1.56
C LEU A 138 -2.58 -5.70 -3.09
N LEU A 139 -1.95 -6.66 -3.74
CA LEU A 139 -1.93 -6.83 -5.20
C LEU A 139 -2.87 -7.97 -5.59
N GLY A 140 -3.64 -7.78 -6.64
CA GLY A 140 -4.52 -8.82 -7.16
C GLY A 140 -4.68 -8.80 -8.69
N PRO A 141 -5.80 -9.31 -9.23
CA PRO A 141 -5.94 -9.51 -10.68
C PRO A 141 -5.79 -8.26 -11.53
N GLU A 142 -6.31 -7.11 -11.09
CA GLU A 142 -6.14 -5.85 -11.84
C GLU A 142 -4.69 -5.34 -11.82
N ASP A 143 -3.88 -5.82 -10.87
CA ASP A 143 -2.46 -5.53 -10.78
C ASP A 143 -1.62 -6.57 -11.51
N GLY A 144 -2.25 -7.39 -12.37
CA GLY A 144 -1.57 -8.35 -13.24
C GLY A 144 -1.49 -9.77 -12.71
N ILE A 145 -2.00 -10.03 -11.50
CA ILE A 145 -2.05 -11.38 -10.90
C ILE A 145 -3.26 -12.14 -11.46
N THR A 146 -3.20 -12.44 -12.77
CA THR A 146 -4.28 -13.12 -13.51
C THR A 146 -3.92 -14.55 -13.90
N THR A 147 -2.64 -14.90 -13.81
CA THR A 147 -2.09 -16.20 -14.19
C THR A 147 -1.07 -16.63 -13.16
N GLY A 148 -1.04 -17.92 -12.83
CA GLY A 148 0.03 -18.50 -12.02
C GLY A 148 1.40 -18.39 -12.69
N GLY A 149 2.45 -18.47 -11.88
CA GLY A 149 3.85 -18.36 -12.31
C GLY A 149 4.72 -17.51 -11.39
N VAL A 150 5.94 -17.24 -11.82
CA VAL A 150 6.92 -16.45 -11.07
C VAL A 150 6.80 -14.97 -11.42
N PHE A 151 6.64 -14.15 -10.39
CA PHE A 151 6.59 -12.70 -10.47
C PHE A 151 7.86 -12.11 -9.84
N TYR A 152 8.29 -10.96 -10.37
CA TYR A 152 9.41 -10.19 -9.84
C TYR A 152 8.92 -8.80 -9.44
N LEU A 153 9.08 -8.44 -8.18
CA LEU A 153 8.66 -7.17 -7.63
C LEU A 153 9.89 -6.35 -7.23
N THR A 154 10.03 -5.16 -7.81
CA THR A 154 11.03 -4.17 -7.38
C THR A 154 10.31 -3.07 -6.60
N ILE A 155 10.78 -2.79 -5.40
CA ILE A 155 10.25 -1.75 -4.51
C ILE A 155 11.31 -0.65 -4.37
N THR A 156 10.97 0.56 -4.78
CA THR A 156 11.80 1.76 -4.64
C THR A 156 11.09 2.74 -3.72
N ILE A 157 11.81 3.26 -2.72
CA ILE A 157 11.25 4.21 -1.75
C ILE A 157 12.03 5.52 -1.84
N SER A 158 11.29 6.61 -2.03
CA SER A 158 11.79 7.98 -1.91
C SER A 158 11.18 8.60 -0.66
N VAL A 159 12.03 9.18 0.20
CA VAL A 159 11.64 9.82 1.45
C VAL A 159 12.14 11.25 1.44
N LYS A 160 11.22 12.18 1.68
CA LYS A 160 11.52 13.60 1.90
C LYS A 160 11.14 13.99 3.30
N VAL A 161 12.06 14.66 4.00
CA VAL A 161 11.85 15.10 5.38
C VAL A 161 12.01 16.61 5.45
N THR A 162 10.95 17.28 5.91
CA THR A 162 10.90 18.73 6.13
C THR A 162 10.74 18.98 7.62
N PRO A 163 11.79 19.40 8.33
CA PRO A 163 11.71 19.72 9.75
C PRO A 163 10.77 20.89 10.01
N LEU A 164 10.21 20.98 11.21
CA LEU A 164 9.40 22.13 11.60
C LEU A 164 10.18 23.44 11.49
N GLY A 165 9.56 24.47 10.91
CA GLY A 165 10.19 25.77 10.69
C GLY A 165 11.00 25.89 9.39
N PHE A 166 11.02 24.84 8.56
CA PHE A 166 11.60 24.85 7.22
C PHE A 166 10.49 24.80 6.17
N ASP A 167 10.67 25.55 5.07
CA ASP A 167 9.74 25.54 3.92
C ASP A 167 10.14 24.50 2.85
N THR A 168 11.32 23.89 2.99
CA THR A 168 11.87 22.94 2.02
C THR A 168 12.43 21.69 2.71
N PRO A 169 12.34 20.51 2.08
CA PRO A 169 12.90 19.28 2.62
C PRO A 169 14.42 19.40 2.78
N VAL A 170 14.93 19.00 3.94
CA VAL A 170 16.37 18.95 4.22
C VAL A 170 16.95 17.57 3.93
N VAL A 171 16.10 16.54 3.87
CA VAL A 171 16.45 15.21 3.39
C VAL A 171 15.59 14.91 2.17
N ASP A 172 16.23 14.46 1.11
CA ASP A 172 15.61 13.88 -0.09
C ASP A 172 16.45 12.64 -0.44
N LEU A 173 15.95 11.47 -0.03
CA LEU A 173 16.69 10.22 -0.10
C LEU A 173 15.89 9.19 -0.88
N GLU A 174 16.55 8.56 -1.86
CA GLU A 174 16.07 7.35 -2.49
C GLU A 174 16.81 6.15 -1.87
N LEU A 175 16.05 5.23 -1.27
CA LEU A 175 16.61 4.01 -0.71
C LEU A 175 17.02 3.04 -1.83
N SER A 176 17.98 2.17 -1.53
CA SER A 176 18.36 1.10 -2.45
C SER A 176 17.13 0.21 -2.76
N PRO A 177 16.85 -0.10 -4.04
CA PRO A 177 15.69 -0.90 -4.39
C PRO A 177 15.76 -2.31 -3.78
N VAL A 178 14.61 -2.80 -3.30
CA VAL A 178 14.46 -4.19 -2.88
C VAL A 178 13.80 -4.99 -3.97
N ILE A 179 14.41 -6.13 -4.31
CA ILE A 179 13.92 -7.04 -5.34
C ILE A 179 13.42 -8.31 -4.66
N LEU A 180 12.12 -8.57 -4.80
CA LEU A 180 11.45 -9.77 -4.31
C LEU A 180 11.01 -10.61 -5.50
N ASN A 181 10.98 -11.93 -5.32
CA ASN A 181 10.30 -12.83 -6.24
C ASN A 181 9.32 -13.69 -5.46
N PHE A 182 8.21 -14.05 -6.12
CA PHE A 182 7.18 -14.90 -5.53
C PHE A 182 6.50 -15.72 -6.61
N THR A 183 5.87 -16.83 -6.21
CA THR A 183 5.18 -17.73 -7.13
C THR A 183 3.71 -17.78 -6.78
N VAL A 184 2.86 -17.51 -7.78
CA VAL A 184 1.42 -17.74 -7.68
C VAL A 184 1.12 -19.14 -8.23
N PRO A 185 0.40 -20.00 -7.50
CA PRO A 185 0.03 -21.33 -7.99
C PRO A 185 -0.77 -21.26 -9.31
N THR A 186 -0.67 -22.30 -10.12
CA THR A 186 -1.45 -22.49 -11.36
C THR A 186 -2.62 -23.42 -11.13
#